data_AF-A0A656HFF8-F1
#
_entry.id   AF-A0A656HFF8-F1
#
_cell.length_a   1.000
_cell.length_b   1.000
_cell.length_c   1.000
_cell.angle_alpha   90.00
_cell.angle_beta   90.00
_cell.angle_gamma   90.00
#
_symmetry.space_group_name_H-M   'P 1'
#
loop_
_entity.id
_entity.type
_entity.pdbx_description
1 polymer ?
#
loop_
_entity_poly.entity_id
_entity_poly.type
_entity_poly.pdbx_seq_one_letter_code
_entity_poly.pdbx_strand_id
1 'polypeptide(L)'
;MSNSARDNILQRLRREAPTTCGKETPPNLPLSGEEQDASTTAVPERPFPDKGRPRGASSAVSSHNWDKAERIRRFTERMTAVRATIRHADRTSWLDKLAEICRKKGLNNLLLSPNTDWGQAISIQAARFPPLRHYDQPIDGWKQEMFYGIDAAFTGTLGGIAETGTLILWPDAEEPRQMSLVPPIHIAVLDTNQLYTTFAEAVQEQGWVEKGLPTNALLISGPSKSADIEQTLAYGVHGPKELVVILV
;
A
#
# COMPACT_ATOMS: atom_id res chain seq x y z
N MET A 1 -27.27 -36.18 -19.41
CA MET A 1 -27.06 -36.06 -17.95
C MET A 1 -25.75 -35.32 -17.74
N SER A 2 -25.62 -34.15 -17.11
CA SER A 2 -26.58 -33.19 -16.56
C SER A 2 -25.90 -31.81 -16.67
N ASN A 3 -26.42 -30.94 -17.54
CA ASN A 3 -26.06 -29.52 -17.60
C ASN A 3 -27.16 -28.69 -16.91
N SER A 4 -27.61 -29.15 -15.73
CA SER A 4 -28.88 -28.74 -15.11
C SER A 4 -28.71 -27.94 -13.81
N ALA A 5 -27.48 -27.64 -13.38
CA ALA A 5 -27.22 -26.92 -12.14
C ALA A 5 -26.79 -25.45 -12.35
N ARG A 6 -26.29 -25.09 -13.54
CA ARG A 6 -25.86 -23.70 -13.85
C ARG A 6 -26.98 -22.82 -14.40
N ASP A 7 -27.95 -23.39 -15.13
CA ASP A 7 -29.05 -22.63 -15.72
C ASP A 7 -30.13 -22.19 -14.71
N ASN A 8 -30.19 -22.85 -13.54
CA ASN A 8 -31.19 -22.53 -12.50
C ASN A 8 -30.87 -21.28 -11.67
N ILE A 9 -29.63 -20.77 -11.71
CA ILE A 9 -29.22 -19.59 -10.94
C ILE A 9 -29.52 -18.30 -11.73
N LEU A 10 -29.36 -18.32 -13.05
CA LEU A 10 -29.63 -17.17 -13.92
C LEU A 10 -31.13 -16.90 -14.15
N GLN A 11 -31.99 -17.91 -13.96
CA GLN A 11 -33.45 -17.72 -14.01
C GLN A 11 -34.07 -17.17 -12.71
N ARG A 12 -33.35 -17.22 -11.57
CA ARG A 12 -33.82 -16.67 -10.29
C ARG A 12 -33.49 -15.20 -10.07
N LEU A 13 -32.50 -14.65 -10.78
CA LEU A 13 -32.12 -13.23 -10.69
C LEU A 13 -32.92 -12.30 -11.61
N ARG A 14 -33.95 -12.81 -12.32
CA ARG A 14 -34.81 -12.05 -13.24
C ARG A 14 -36.26 -11.85 -12.76
N ARG A 15 -36.57 -12.14 -11.50
CA ARG A 15 -37.96 -12.12 -10.99
C ARG A 15 -38.27 -11.20 -9.81
N GLU A 16 -37.37 -10.31 -9.41
CA GLU A 16 -37.67 -9.33 -8.35
C GLU A 16 -37.40 -7.90 -8.84
N ALA A 17 -38.36 -7.37 -9.59
CA ALA A 17 -38.52 -5.94 -9.82
C ALA A 17 -39.93 -5.55 -9.37
N PRO A 18 -40.09 -4.71 -8.34
CA PRO A 18 -41.36 -4.06 -8.06
C PRO A 18 -41.51 -2.80 -8.92
N THR A 19 -42.63 -2.75 -9.63
CA THR A 19 -43.10 -1.68 -10.51
C THR A 19 -43.92 -0.65 -9.71
N THR A 20 -43.64 0.65 -9.96
CA THR A 20 -44.50 1.85 -9.83
C THR A 20 -45.09 2.31 -8.48
N CYS A 21 -44.83 3.57 -8.12
CA CYS A 21 -45.76 4.59 -7.59
C CYS A 21 -44.95 5.91 -7.53
N GLY A 22 -45.38 7.14 -7.82
CA GLY A 22 -46.62 7.78 -8.21
C GLY A 22 -46.26 9.29 -8.27
N LYS A 23 -46.79 10.02 -9.25
CA LYS A 23 -46.55 11.47 -9.42
C LYS A 23 -47.23 12.25 -8.30
N GLU A 24 -46.52 13.14 -7.60
CA GLU A 24 -47.15 14.26 -6.90
C GLU A 24 -46.29 15.53 -7.01
N THR A 25 -46.89 16.56 -7.59
CA THR A 25 -46.37 17.92 -7.75
C THR A 25 -47.02 18.80 -6.68
N PRO A 26 -46.29 19.64 -5.92
CA PRO A 26 -46.92 20.63 -5.06
C PRO A 26 -47.27 21.93 -5.81
N PRO A 27 -48.22 22.73 -5.30
CA PRO A 27 -49.03 23.65 -6.09
C PRO A 27 -48.41 25.03 -6.34
N ASN A 28 -48.81 25.64 -7.46
CA ASN A 28 -48.60 27.03 -7.84
C ASN A 28 -49.73 27.92 -7.29
N LEU A 29 -49.41 29.09 -6.73
CA LEU A 29 -50.25 30.30 -6.70
C LEU A 29 -49.34 31.57 -6.71
N PRO A 30 -49.79 32.74 -7.21
CA PRO A 30 -49.06 33.47 -8.25
C PRO A 30 -48.54 34.88 -7.88
N LEU A 31 -47.51 35.28 -8.66
CA LEU A 31 -47.20 36.58 -9.28
C LEU A 31 -47.09 37.86 -8.44
N SER A 32 -45.87 38.43 -8.39
CA SER A 32 -45.55 39.77 -8.93
C SER A 32 -44.10 40.17 -8.58
N GLY A 33 -43.35 40.68 -9.56
CA GLY A 33 -42.04 41.31 -9.30
C GLY A 33 -41.00 41.10 -10.40
N GLU A 34 -41.12 41.89 -11.46
CA GLU A 34 -40.05 42.48 -12.30
C GLU A 34 -38.77 41.67 -12.58
N GLU A 35 -38.63 41.26 -13.85
CA GLU A 35 -37.35 40.89 -14.48
C GLU A 35 -36.37 42.07 -14.45
N GLN A 36 -35.21 41.88 -13.82
CA GLN A 36 -34.00 42.64 -14.13
C GLN A 36 -32.87 41.68 -14.50
N ASP A 37 -32.36 41.93 -15.70
CA ASP A 37 -31.38 41.16 -16.45
C ASP A 37 -30.01 41.22 -15.77
N ALA A 38 -29.63 40.16 -15.05
CA ALA A 38 -28.32 40.01 -14.43
C ALA A 38 -27.40 39.18 -15.33
N SER A 39 -26.77 39.89 -16.26
CA SER A 39 -25.50 39.58 -16.92
C SER A 39 -24.70 38.42 -16.31
N THR A 40 -24.60 37.33 -17.09
CA THR A 40 -23.66 36.22 -16.91
C THR A 40 -22.23 36.74 -16.80
N THR A 41 -21.72 36.83 -15.57
CA THR A 41 -20.28 37.00 -15.34
C THR A 41 -19.60 35.65 -15.46
N ALA A 42 -19.06 35.39 -16.65
CA ALA A 42 -18.15 34.28 -16.87
C ALA A 42 -16.92 34.44 -15.95
N VAL A 43 -16.61 33.39 -15.19
CA VAL A 43 -15.34 33.29 -14.45
C VAL A 43 -14.21 33.26 -15.48
N PRO A 44 -13.22 34.17 -15.44
CA PRO A 44 -12.15 34.14 -16.43
C PRO A 44 -11.25 32.92 -16.16
N GLU A 45 -11.17 32.01 -17.14
CA GLU A 45 -10.12 31.00 -17.17
C GLU A 45 -8.76 31.72 -17.20
N ARG A 46 -7.95 31.51 -16.15
CA ARG A 46 -6.56 31.95 -16.15
C ARG A 46 -5.78 31.01 -17.07
N PRO A 47 -5.05 31.51 -18.09
CA PRO A 47 -4.20 30.64 -18.89
C PRO A 47 -3.14 30.01 -17.99
N PHE A 48 -2.97 28.70 -18.07
CA PHE A 48 -1.74 28.08 -17.58
C PHE A 48 -0.58 28.68 -18.37
N PRO A 49 0.45 29.23 -17.71
CA PRO A 49 1.61 29.72 -18.43
C PRO A 49 2.24 28.55 -19.17
N ASP A 50 2.43 28.69 -20.49
CA ASP A 50 3.25 27.80 -21.30
C ASP A 50 4.69 27.84 -20.77
N LYS A 51 4.95 26.99 -19.79
CA LYS A 51 6.32 26.69 -19.36
C LYS A 51 6.87 25.76 -20.43
N GLY A 52 7.44 26.36 -21.47
CA GLY A 52 8.21 25.64 -22.48
C GLY A 52 9.07 24.57 -21.80
N ARG A 53 9.01 23.35 -22.35
CA ARG A 53 9.74 22.17 -21.85
C ARG A 53 11.11 22.60 -21.34
N PRO A 54 11.46 22.36 -20.06
CA PRO A 54 12.79 22.67 -19.57
C PRO A 54 13.79 21.92 -20.46
N ARG A 55 14.59 22.66 -21.22
CA ARG A 55 15.73 22.09 -21.93
C ARG A 55 16.68 21.57 -20.86
N GLY A 56 16.82 20.24 -20.80
CA GLY A 56 17.94 19.52 -20.22
C GLY A 56 18.53 20.11 -18.94
N ALA A 57 17.79 20.02 -17.83
CA ALA A 57 18.48 19.94 -16.55
C ALA A 57 19.04 18.51 -16.42
N SER A 58 20.20 18.29 -17.05
CA SER A 58 21.12 17.24 -16.60
C SER A 58 21.71 17.68 -15.26
N SER A 59 20.86 17.92 -14.25
CA SER A 59 21.32 17.89 -12.87
C SER A 59 21.71 16.46 -12.64
N ALA A 60 23.01 16.20 -12.54
CA ALA A 60 23.57 14.89 -12.32
C ALA A 60 22.75 14.18 -11.23
N VAL A 61 21.84 13.29 -11.63
CA VAL A 61 21.33 12.26 -10.73
C VAL A 61 22.59 11.60 -10.26
N SER A 62 22.86 11.68 -8.97
CA SER A 62 24.06 11.14 -8.34
C SER A 62 24.20 9.69 -8.77
N SER A 63 25.03 9.44 -9.78
CA SER A 63 25.25 8.11 -10.35
C SER A 63 26.26 7.38 -9.47
N HIS A 64 25.84 7.14 -8.23
CA HIS A 64 26.62 6.29 -7.34
C HIS A 64 26.58 4.87 -7.93
N ASN A 65 27.71 4.42 -8.45
CA ASN A 65 27.85 3.04 -8.93
C ASN A 65 28.23 2.12 -7.77
N TRP A 66 27.29 1.92 -6.84
CA TRP A 66 27.49 1.02 -5.70
C TRP A 66 27.28 -0.43 -6.11
N ASP A 67 28.20 -1.29 -5.70
CA ASP A 67 27.99 -2.74 -5.80
C ASP A 67 26.91 -3.21 -4.82
N LYS A 68 26.51 -4.48 -4.93
CA LYS A 68 25.46 -5.06 -4.09
C LYS A 68 25.77 -4.95 -2.59
N ALA A 69 27.02 -5.15 -2.19
CA ALA A 69 27.42 -5.11 -0.77
C ALA A 69 27.31 -3.68 -0.22
N GLU A 70 27.75 -2.69 -0.97
CA GLU A 70 27.65 -1.28 -0.59
C GLU A 70 26.19 -0.82 -0.58
N ARG A 71 25.35 -1.25 -1.54
CA ARG A 71 23.91 -0.96 -1.52
C ARG A 71 23.26 -1.51 -0.24
N ILE A 72 23.54 -2.77 0.11
CA ILE A 72 23.02 -3.39 1.35
C ILE A 72 23.48 -2.60 2.58
N ARG A 73 24.78 -2.29 2.68
CA ARG A 73 25.34 -1.53 3.81
C ARG A 73 24.66 -0.18 3.97
N ARG A 74 24.57 0.58 2.88
CA ARG A 74 23.96 1.92 2.80
C ARG A 74 22.47 1.92 3.14
N PHE A 75 21.74 0.92 2.67
CA PHE A 75 20.33 0.72 2.99
C PHE A 75 20.17 0.43 4.48
N THR A 76 20.94 -0.54 5.01
CA THR A 76 20.89 -0.93 6.43
C THR A 76 21.22 0.24 7.35
N GLU A 77 22.25 1.02 7.06
CA GLU A 77 22.63 2.21 7.83
C GLU A 77 21.49 3.23 7.92
N ARG A 78 20.87 3.56 6.79
CA ARG A 78 19.80 4.56 6.73
C ARG A 78 18.53 4.09 7.43
N MET A 79 18.11 2.85 7.17
CA MET A 79 16.95 2.25 7.81
C MET A 79 17.13 2.13 9.32
N THR A 80 18.34 1.80 9.78
CA THR A 80 18.65 1.76 11.21
C THR A 80 18.64 3.17 11.82
N ALA A 81 19.13 4.19 11.09
CA ALA A 81 19.11 5.58 11.55
C ALA A 81 17.68 6.11 11.80
N VAL A 82 16.69 5.61 11.06
CA VAL A 82 15.25 5.92 11.26
C VAL A 82 14.54 4.93 12.18
N ARG A 83 15.29 4.08 12.90
CA ARG A 83 14.80 3.09 13.89
C ARG A 83 14.02 1.91 13.31
N ALA A 84 14.20 1.58 12.03
CA ALA A 84 13.75 0.30 11.51
C ALA A 84 14.71 -0.83 11.97
N THR A 85 14.16 -2.02 12.21
CA THR A 85 14.96 -3.21 12.55
C THR A 85 15.32 -3.95 11.28
N ILE A 86 16.62 -4.11 10.99
CA ILE A 86 17.09 -4.90 9.85
C ILE A 86 17.52 -6.30 10.30
N ARG A 87 17.08 -7.32 9.57
CA ARG A 87 17.50 -8.71 9.73
C ARG A 87 18.01 -9.24 8.41
N HIS A 88 19.22 -9.78 8.41
CA HIS A 88 19.78 -10.47 7.27
C HIS A 88 19.46 -11.96 7.37
N ALA A 89 19.08 -12.55 6.25
CA ALA A 89 18.88 -13.97 6.08
C ALA A 89 19.21 -14.36 4.63
N ASP A 90 19.27 -15.64 4.35
CA ASP A 90 19.30 -16.17 2.99
C ASP A 90 17.94 -16.81 2.63
N ARG A 91 17.80 -17.24 1.38
CA ARG A 91 16.57 -17.87 0.86
C ARG A 91 16.16 -19.14 1.61
N THR A 92 17.06 -19.79 2.34
CA THR A 92 16.79 -20.99 3.13
C THR A 92 16.51 -20.70 4.60
N SER A 93 17.02 -19.59 5.15
CA SER A 93 16.96 -19.25 6.57
C SER A 93 16.00 -18.11 6.93
N TRP A 94 15.42 -17.40 5.94
CA TRP A 94 14.53 -16.26 6.22
C TRP A 94 13.26 -16.64 6.99
N LEU A 95 12.71 -17.85 6.78
CA LEU A 95 11.57 -18.36 7.56
C LEU A 95 11.93 -18.56 9.04
N ASP A 96 13.15 -19.03 9.31
CA ASP A 96 13.66 -19.16 10.68
C ASP A 96 13.77 -17.79 11.34
N LYS A 97 14.24 -16.80 10.58
CA LYS A 97 14.35 -15.41 11.03
C LYS A 97 12.99 -14.80 11.31
N LEU A 98 12.00 -15.04 10.44
CA LEU A 98 10.62 -14.59 10.65
C LEU A 98 10.02 -15.23 11.91
N ALA A 99 10.16 -16.55 12.09
CA ALA A 99 9.67 -17.24 13.28
C ALA A 99 10.35 -16.74 14.58
N GLU A 100 11.64 -16.42 14.52
CA GLU A 100 12.37 -15.77 15.61
C GLU A 100 11.79 -14.40 15.94
N ILE A 101 11.49 -13.57 14.93
CA ILE A 101 10.85 -12.26 15.10
C ILE A 101 9.48 -12.41 15.76
N CYS A 102 8.63 -13.30 15.24
CA CYS A 102 7.29 -13.54 15.80
C CYS A 102 7.34 -13.92 17.28
N ARG A 103 8.23 -14.86 17.66
CA ARG A 103 8.40 -15.28 19.05
C ARG A 103 8.95 -14.17 19.95
N LYS A 104 10.02 -13.48 19.51
CA LYS A 104 10.64 -12.39 20.30
C LYS A 104 9.67 -11.24 20.56
N LYS A 105 8.74 -11.01 19.64
CA LYS A 105 7.70 -9.98 19.77
C LYS A 105 6.45 -10.44 20.48
N GLY A 106 6.29 -11.76 20.71
CA GLY A 106 5.09 -12.32 21.32
C GLY A 106 3.83 -12.10 20.48
N LEU A 107 3.94 -12.20 19.15
CA LEU A 107 2.80 -12.00 18.25
C LEU A 107 1.74 -13.09 18.46
N ASN A 108 0.48 -12.70 18.59
CA ASN A 108 -0.67 -13.62 18.71
C ASN A 108 -1.28 -13.94 17.35
N ASN A 109 -1.00 -13.12 16.34
CA ASN A 109 -1.39 -13.37 14.96
C ASN A 109 -0.43 -12.69 13.98
N LEU A 110 -0.46 -13.13 12.73
CA LEU A 110 0.29 -12.53 11.63
C LEU A 110 -0.60 -12.43 10.40
N LEU A 111 -0.85 -11.20 9.92
CA LEU A 111 -1.57 -10.94 8.68
C LEU A 111 -0.64 -11.09 7.47
N LEU A 112 -1.03 -11.86 6.47
CA LEU A 112 -0.31 -12.03 5.20
C LEU A 112 -1.26 -12.43 4.07
N SER A 113 -0.87 -12.24 2.80
CA SER A 113 -1.58 -12.86 1.68
C SER A 113 -1.01 -14.24 1.35
N PRO A 114 -1.83 -15.31 1.32
CA PRO A 114 -1.35 -16.65 0.99
C PRO A 114 -1.09 -16.84 -0.50
N ASN A 115 -1.48 -15.87 -1.35
CA ASN A 115 -1.37 -15.95 -2.81
C ASN A 115 -0.08 -15.31 -3.36
N THR A 116 0.76 -14.73 -2.49
CA THR A 116 2.11 -14.29 -2.87
C THR A 116 3.10 -15.42 -2.61
N ASP A 117 4.22 -15.45 -3.35
CA ASP A 117 5.26 -16.47 -3.17
C ASP A 117 5.75 -16.55 -1.72
N TRP A 118 5.96 -15.38 -1.10
CA TRP A 118 6.39 -15.29 0.29
C TRP A 118 5.32 -15.77 1.26
N GLY A 119 4.08 -15.36 1.06
CA GLY A 119 3.00 -15.77 1.95
C GLY A 119 2.62 -17.24 1.80
N GLN A 120 2.72 -17.80 0.59
CA GLN A 120 2.56 -19.23 0.36
C GLN A 120 3.63 -20.03 1.11
N ALA A 121 4.89 -19.59 1.06
CA ALA A 121 5.99 -20.22 1.80
C ALA A 121 5.76 -20.21 3.32
N ILE A 122 5.21 -19.12 3.86
CA ILE A 122 4.81 -19.04 5.28
C ILE A 122 3.65 -19.99 5.56
N SER A 123 2.64 -20.02 4.68
CA SER A 123 1.42 -20.81 4.85
C SER A 123 1.68 -22.32 4.83
N ILE A 124 2.61 -22.78 3.99
CA ILE A 124 3.06 -24.19 3.97
C ILE A 124 3.65 -24.60 5.33
N GLN A 125 4.30 -23.69 6.04
CA GLN A 125 4.92 -23.93 7.34
C GLN A 125 4.18 -23.24 8.49
N ALA A 126 2.84 -23.08 8.37
CA ALA A 126 2.03 -22.32 9.31
C ALA A 126 2.23 -22.70 10.79
N ALA A 127 2.51 -23.98 11.09
CA ALA A 127 2.76 -24.47 12.45
C ALA A 127 3.97 -23.81 13.16
N ARG A 128 4.84 -23.11 12.42
CA ARG A 128 6.00 -22.39 12.95
C ARG A 128 5.69 -20.96 13.41
N PHE A 129 4.49 -20.47 13.07
CA PHE A 129 4.08 -19.09 13.21
C PHE A 129 2.87 -18.98 14.15
N PRO A 130 2.58 -17.78 14.69
CA PRO A 130 1.28 -17.55 15.32
C PRO A 130 0.14 -17.75 14.29
N PRO A 131 -1.12 -17.87 14.75
CA PRO A 131 -2.29 -17.92 13.88
C PRO A 131 -2.21 -16.93 12.71
N LEU A 132 -2.24 -17.46 11.48
CA LEU A 132 -2.18 -16.66 10.27
C LEU A 132 -3.56 -16.06 9.99
N ARG A 133 -3.57 -14.79 9.59
CA ARG A 133 -4.75 -14.05 9.14
C ARG A 133 -4.59 -13.67 7.68
N HIS A 134 -5.69 -13.64 6.95
CA HIS A 134 -5.74 -13.33 5.52
C HIS A 134 -6.99 -12.51 5.24
N TYR A 135 -6.93 -11.57 4.28
CA TYR A 135 -8.15 -10.92 3.82
C TYR A 135 -9.05 -11.94 3.12
N ASP A 136 -10.18 -12.26 3.74
CA ASP A 136 -11.20 -13.15 3.18
C ASP A 136 -12.47 -12.41 2.77
N GLN A 137 -12.52 -11.10 3.02
CA GLN A 137 -13.68 -10.23 2.79
C GLN A 137 -13.24 -8.83 2.34
N PRO A 138 -14.16 -8.03 1.75
CA PRO A 138 -13.86 -6.66 1.36
C PRO A 138 -13.38 -5.79 2.55
N ILE A 139 -12.45 -4.88 2.26
CA ILE A 139 -11.76 -4.02 3.25
C ILE A 139 -12.71 -3.24 4.17
N ASP A 140 -13.91 -2.88 3.69
CA ASP A 140 -14.89 -2.12 4.47
C ASP A 140 -15.44 -2.91 5.66
N GLY A 141 -15.56 -4.24 5.53
CA GLY A 141 -15.97 -5.13 6.62
C GLY A 141 -14.83 -5.46 7.59
N TRP A 142 -13.59 -5.27 7.17
CA TRP A 142 -12.38 -5.67 7.91
C TRP A 142 -11.74 -4.57 8.76
N LYS A 143 -12.29 -3.35 8.75
CA LYS A 143 -11.67 -2.19 9.43
C LYS A 143 -11.39 -2.47 10.91
N GLN A 144 -12.38 -2.94 11.67
CA GLN A 144 -12.22 -3.16 13.11
C GLN A 144 -11.14 -4.20 13.43
N GLU A 145 -11.17 -5.36 12.75
CA GLU A 145 -10.17 -6.41 12.94
C GLU A 145 -8.77 -5.92 12.56
N MET A 146 -8.64 -5.17 11.46
CA MET A 146 -7.36 -4.64 11.02
C MET A 146 -6.77 -3.59 11.97
N PHE A 147 -7.59 -2.72 12.58
CA PHE A 147 -7.11 -1.68 13.50
C PHE A 147 -6.80 -2.21 14.91
N TYR A 148 -7.52 -3.23 15.38
CA TYR A 148 -7.45 -3.66 16.79
C TYR A 148 -7.12 -5.13 17.00
N GLY A 149 -7.27 -5.97 15.97
CA GLY A 149 -7.11 -7.41 16.04
C GLY A 149 -5.85 -7.95 15.39
N ILE A 150 -5.07 -7.13 14.68
CA ILE A 150 -3.85 -7.54 13.99
C ILE A 150 -2.60 -7.00 14.69
N ASP A 151 -1.72 -7.92 15.12
CA ASP A 151 -0.47 -7.57 15.81
C ASP A 151 0.63 -7.15 14.84
N ALA A 152 0.72 -7.86 13.70
CA ALA A 152 1.69 -7.56 12.66
C ALA A 152 1.15 -7.96 11.28
N ALA A 153 1.61 -7.26 10.24
CA ALA A 153 1.46 -7.72 8.87
C ALA A 153 2.80 -8.00 8.21
N PHE A 154 2.82 -9.04 7.40
CA PHE A 154 3.92 -9.41 6.54
C PHE A 154 3.59 -9.05 5.09
N THR A 155 4.50 -8.36 4.40
CA THR A 155 4.36 -8.07 2.97
C THR A 155 5.65 -8.36 2.20
N GLY A 156 5.50 -8.70 0.93
CA GLY A 156 6.57 -8.54 -0.05
C GLY A 156 6.94 -7.07 -0.25
N THR A 157 8.03 -6.86 -1.00
CA THR A 157 8.41 -5.55 -1.54
C THR A 157 8.78 -5.72 -3.00
N LEU A 158 8.54 -4.67 -3.79
CA LEU A 158 8.99 -4.59 -5.18
C LEU A 158 10.49 -4.30 -5.24
N GLY A 159 11.03 -3.65 -4.22
CA GLY A 159 12.45 -3.36 -4.14
C GLY A 159 12.78 -2.37 -3.03
N GLY A 160 14.02 -1.89 -3.03
CA GLY A 160 14.48 -0.87 -2.10
C GLY A 160 15.46 0.11 -2.73
N ILE A 161 15.66 1.24 -2.07
CA ILE A 161 16.53 2.34 -2.50
C ILE A 161 17.61 2.54 -1.44
N ALA A 162 18.86 2.23 -1.79
CA ALA A 162 19.99 2.30 -0.89
C ALA A 162 20.38 3.75 -0.53
N GLU A 163 20.20 4.71 -1.45
CA GLU A 163 20.56 6.12 -1.24
C GLU A 163 19.68 6.81 -0.20
N THR A 164 18.45 6.34 -0.01
CA THR A 164 17.50 6.94 0.93
C THR A 164 17.09 6.01 2.07
N GLY A 165 17.39 4.71 1.97
CA GLY A 165 16.90 3.72 2.92
C GLY A 165 15.37 3.64 2.84
N THR A 166 14.86 3.24 1.68
CA THR A 166 13.42 3.27 1.38
C THR A 166 12.99 1.95 0.77
N LEU A 167 11.89 1.38 1.23
CA LEU A 167 11.21 0.26 0.59
C LEU A 167 10.23 0.76 -0.47
N ILE A 168 10.08 0.00 -1.55
CA ILE A 168 9.13 0.24 -2.62
C ILE A 168 8.08 -0.86 -2.58
N LEU A 169 6.82 -0.50 -2.34
CA LEU A 169 5.69 -1.41 -2.37
C LEU A 169 4.67 -0.91 -3.40
N TRP A 170 4.13 -1.82 -4.19
CA TRP A 170 3.00 -1.56 -5.08
C TRP A 170 1.81 -2.37 -4.57
N PRO A 171 0.94 -1.75 -3.75
CA PRO A 171 -0.19 -2.46 -3.19
C PRO A 171 -1.14 -2.94 -4.27
N ASP A 172 -1.64 -4.16 -4.12
CA ASP A 172 -2.63 -4.76 -5.00
C ASP A 172 -3.78 -5.38 -4.18
N ALA A 173 -4.57 -6.26 -4.79
CA ALA A 173 -5.67 -6.94 -4.11
C ALA A 173 -5.17 -7.97 -3.07
N GLU A 174 -3.97 -8.50 -3.26
CA GLU A 174 -3.36 -9.49 -2.37
C GLU A 174 -2.69 -8.82 -1.19
N GLU A 175 -1.87 -7.81 -1.45
CA GLU A 175 -1.20 -7.01 -0.42
C GLU A 175 -1.73 -5.56 -0.43
N PRO A 176 -2.96 -5.32 0.05
CA PRO A 176 -3.54 -3.98 0.06
C PRO A 176 -2.73 -3.04 0.98
N ARG A 177 -2.75 -1.74 0.66
CA ARG A 177 -1.91 -0.71 1.30
C ARG A 177 -2.00 -0.71 2.82
N GLN A 178 -3.14 -1.10 3.37
CA GLN A 178 -3.39 -1.12 4.80
C GLN A 178 -2.51 -2.15 5.53
N MET A 179 -2.08 -3.23 4.88
CA MET A 179 -1.13 -4.18 5.50
C MET A 179 0.16 -3.51 5.92
N SER A 180 0.70 -2.63 5.09
CA SER A 180 1.92 -1.88 5.40
C SER A 180 1.68 -0.61 6.23
N LEU A 181 0.43 -0.20 6.43
CA LEU A 181 0.09 1.12 6.97
C LEU A 181 -0.76 1.09 8.25
N VAL A 182 -1.38 -0.02 8.64
CA VAL A 182 -2.32 -0.05 9.77
C VAL A 182 -1.81 -0.89 10.94
N PRO A 183 -1.37 -2.15 10.76
CA PRO A 183 -0.86 -2.96 11.85
C PRO A 183 0.28 -2.25 12.59
N PRO A 184 0.37 -2.40 13.93
CA PRO A 184 1.37 -1.70 14.72
C PRO A 184 2.80 -2.13 14.36
N ILE A 185 2.97 -3.32 13.77
CA ILE A 185 4.25 -3.84 13.29
C ILE A 185 4.12 -4.22 11.81
N HIS A 186 4.93 -3.59 10.96
CA HIS A 186 5.09 -4.00 9.56
C HIS A 186 6.37 -4.80 9.41
N ILE A 187 6.25 -6.04 8.94
CA ILE A 187 7.37 -6.91 8.60
C ILE A 187 7.44 -6.99 7.07
N ALA A 188 8.49 -6.45 6.47
CA ALA A 188 8.69 -6.46 5.03
C ALA A 188 9.84 -7.40 4.66
N VAL A 189 9.67 -8.19 3.61
CA VAL A 189 10.77 -8.95 3.01
C VAL A 189 11.27 -8.25 1.75
N LEU A 190 12.58 -8.07 1.65
CA LEU A 190 13.25 -7.44 0.51
C LEU A 190 14.32 -8.37 -0.05
N ASP A 191 14.14 -8.77 -1.31
CA ASP A 191 15.20 -9.42 -2.08
C ASP A 191 16.31 -8.41 -2.34
N THR A 192 17.51 -8.71 -1.87
CA THR A 192 18.70 -7.88 -2.06
C THR A 192 19.12 -7.70 -3.52
N ASN A 193 18.62 -8.53 -4.45
CA ASN A 193 18.78 -8.32 -5.89
C ASN A 193 17.89 -7.21 -6.43
N GLN A 194 16.82 -6.85 -5.73
CA GLN A 194 15.93 -5.74 -6.07
C GLN A 194 16.26 -4.47 -5.25
N LEU A 195 17.52 -4.33 -4.86
CA LEU A 195 18.03 -3.16 -4.17
C LEU A 195 18.78 -2.26 -5.16
N TYR A 196 18.19 -1.10 -5.42
CA TYR A 196 18.70 -0.10 -6.34
C TYR A 196 19.48 0.96 -5.57
N THR A 197 20.41 1.63 -6.24
CA THR A 197 21.13 2.78 -5.69
C THR A 197 20.16 3.93 -5.48
N THR A 198 19.41 4.30 -6.53
CA THR A 198 18.52 5.48 -6.55
C THR A 198 17.10 5.11 -6.99
N PHE A 199 16.13 5.98 -6.70
CA PHE A 199 14.76 5.79 -7.21
C PHE A 199 14.69 5.84 -8.74
N ALA A 200 15.48 6.71 -9.37
CA ALA A 200 15.53 6.83 -10.83
C ALA A 200 16.03 5.54 -11.48
N GLU A 201 17.04 4.89 -10.89
CA GLU A 201 17.51 3.56 -11.32
C GLU A 201 16.39 2.53 -11.19
N ALA A 202 15.65 2.49 -10.07
CA ALA A 202 14.53 1.57 -9.91
C ALA A 202 13.44 1.77 -10.98
N VAL A 203 13.07 3.03 -11.25
CA VAL A 203 12.09 3.40 -12.29
C VAL A 203 12.54 2.91 -13.68
N GLN A 204 13.83 3.11 -13.99
CA GLN A 204 14.42 2.76 -15.28
C GLN A 204 14.56 1.25 -15.46
N GLU A 205 15.17 0.55 -14.50
CA GLU A 205 15.43 -0.89 -14.60
C GLU A 205 14.15 -1.72 -14.61
N GLN A 206 13.12 -1.26 -13.90
CA GLN A 206 11.82 -1.91 -13.90
C GLN A 206 10.93 -1.52 -15.10
N GLY A 207 11.33 -0.51 -15.88
CA GLY A 207 10.60 -0.04 -17.07
C GLY A 207 9.24 0.54 -16.74
N TRP A 208 9.13 1.29 -15.63
CA TRP A 208 7.83 1.82 -15.17
C TRP A 208 7.28 2.93 -16.07
N VAL A 209 8.16 3.62 -16.81
CA VAL A 209 7.73 4.65 -17.77
C VAL A 209 6.98 4.01 -18.94
N GLU A 210 7.46 2.85 -19.41
CA GLU A 210 6.88 2.13 -20.54
C GLU A 210 5.71 1.25 -20.14
N LYS A 211 5.79 0.56 -18.99
CA LYS A 211 4.76 -0.36 -18.49
C LYS A 211 3.59 0.37 -17.81
N GLY A 212 3.79 1.63 -17.44
CA GLY A 212 2.87 2.42 -16.62
C GLY A 212 3.11 2.23 -15.13
N LEU A 213 2.70 3.25 -14.35
CA LEU A 213 2.75 3.23 -12.90
C LEU A 213 1.45 2.63 -12.32
N PRO A 214 1.51 1.99 -11.14
CA PRO A 214 0.32 1.50 -10.47
C PRO A 214 -0.56 2.67 -10.02
N THR A 215 -1.82 2.37 -9.71
CA THR A 215 -2.73 3.35 -9.09
C THR A 215 -2.22 3.85 -7.74
N ASN A 216 -1.38 3.06 -7.05
CA ASN A 216 -0.77 3.40 -5.78
C ASN A 216 0.65 2.84 -5.68
N ALA A 217 1.59 3.67 -5.25
CA ALA A 217 2.95 3.25 -4.89
C ALA A 217 3.29 3.81 -3.51
N LEU A 218 3.81 2.95 -2.63
CA LEU A 218 4.26 3.32 -1.29
C LEU A 218 5.78 3.31 -1.24
N LEU A 219 6.34 4.42 -0.76
CA LEU A 219 7.75 4.58 -0.46
C LEU A 219 7.92 4.68 1.05
N ILE A 220 8.37 3.59 1.68
CA ILE A 220 8.45 3.48 3.14
C ILE A 220 9.89 3.65 3.58
N SER A 221 10.22 4.81 4.14
CA SER A 221 11.57 5.19 4.59
C SER A 221 11.76 5.09 6.10
N GLY A 222 11.03 4.19 6.77
CA GLY A 222 11.05 4.00 8.22
C GLY A 222 9.67 3.70 8.81
N PRO A 223 9.60 3.39 10.13
CA PRO A 223 8.33 3.29 10.84
C PRO A 223 7.56 4.63 10.80
N SER A 224 6.24 4.58 10.91
CA SER A 224 5.41 5.77 10.89
C SER A 224 5.70 6.65 12.10
N LYS A 225 6.14 7.88 11.83
CA LYS A 225 6.42 8.90 12.83
C LYS A 225 5.36 9.98 12.69
N SER A 226 4.38 10.01 13.59
CA SER A 226 3.50 11.18 13.72
C SER A 226 4.38 12.37 14.11
N ALA A 227 4.52 13.34 13.21
CA ALA A 227 5.08 14.63 13.55
C ALA A 227 4.02 15.41 14.36
N ASP A 228 4.37 15.60 15.62
CA ASP A 228 3.86 16.53 16.62
C ASP A 228 2.84 17.59 16.13
N ILE A 229 1.56 17.38 16.50
CA ILE A 229 0.60 18.45 16.70
C ILE A 229 0.54 18.60 18.23
N GLU A 230 1.15 19.65 18.79
CA GLU A 230 1.09 20.05 20.23
C GLU A 230 2.12 19.45 21.25
N GLN A 231 3.39 19.28 20.88
CA GLN A 231 4.50 18.93 21.80
C GLN A 231 4.36 17.60 22.57
N THR A 232 3.52 16.67 22.11
CA THR A 232 3.39 15.35 22.70
C THR A 232 3.51 14.28 21.61
N LEU A 233 4.58 13.48 21.66
CA LEU A 233 4.81 12.36 20.75
C LEU A 233 3.70 11.30 20.91
N ALA A 234 2.63 11.40 20.12
CA ALA A 234 1.62 10.36 19.98
C ALA A 234 2.11 9.29 18.99
N TYR A 235 2.67 8.20 19.50
CA TYR A 235 3.09 7.06 18.68
C TYR A 235 1.88 6.26 18.17
N GLY A 236 1.72 6.16 16.85
CA GLY A 236 0.85 5.17 16.17
C GLY A 236 -0.60 5.57 15.86
N VAL A 237 -0.85 6.85 15.55
CA VAL A 237 -2.17 7.31 15.06
C VAL A 237 -2.27 7.24 13.51
N HIS A 238 -1.13 7.21 12.81
CA HIS A 238 -1.06 7.30 11.34
C HIS A 238 -0.14 6.25 10.67
N GLY A 239 0.23 5.18 11.37
CA GLY A 239 0.88 4.01 10.75
C GLY A 239 1.66 3.10 11.69
N PRO A 240 2.40 2.10 11.18
CA PRO A 240 3.11 1.12 12.00
C PRO A 240 4.12 1.79 12.91
N LYS A 241 4.06 1.46 14.21
CA LYS A 241 5.00 1.94 15.23
C LYS A 241 6.38 1.32 15.05
N GLU A 242 6.43 0.15 14.43
CA GLU A 242 7.65 -0.58 14.15
C GLU A 242 7.68 -1.10 12.72
N LEU A 243 8.87 -1.01 12.12
CA LEU A 243 9.19 -1.59 10.83
C LEU A 243 10.35 -2.58 10.99
N VAL A 244 10.13 -3.83 10.59
CA VAL A 244 11.15 -4.87 10.53
C VAL A 244 11.36 -5.24 9.06
N VAL A 245 12.60 -5.18 8.58
CA VAL A 245 12.94 -5.59 7.21
C VAL A 245 13.81 -6.83 7.26
N ILE A 246 13.38 -7.88 6.56
CA ILE A 246 14.18 -9.09 6.34
C ILE A 246 14.81 -8.97 4.94
N LEU A 247 16.12 -8.79 4.90
CA LEU A 247 16.93 -8.79 3.68
C LEU A 247 17.29 -10.23 3.32
N VAL A 248 16.95 -10.65 2.10
CA VAL A 248 17.12 -12.03 1.58
C VAL A 248 17.97 -12.09 0.32
#